data_AF-A0A832SM22-F1
#
_entry.id   AF-A0A832SM22-F1
#
_cell.length_a   1.000
_cell.length_b   1.000
_cell.length_c   1.000
_cell.angle_alpha   90.00
_cell.angle_beta   90.00
_cell.angle_gamma   90.00
#
_symmetry.space_group_name_H-M   'P 1'
#
loop_
_entity.id
_entity.type
_entity.pdbx_description
1 polymer ?
#
loop_
_entity_poly.entity_id
_entity_poly.type
_entity_poly.pdbx_seq_one_letter_code
_entity_poly.pdbx_strand_id
1 'polypeptide(L)'
;MVNFEKIYLRVALKIIERCHGAIKITKHGKIVEVYDLNRHIWSDGLAGLIIKEECRYAKLKEWEFANVRSYVIKELLAKSKN
;
A
#
# COMPACT_ATOMS: atom_id res chain seq x y z
N MET A 1 -5.36 -9.71 22.79
CA MET A 1 -4.12 -9.51 22.01
C MET A 1 -4.46 -8.85 20.70
N VAL A 2 -3.79 -7.75 20.36
CA VAL A 2 -3.96 -7.09 19.06
C VAL A 2 -3.27 -7.95 17.99
N ASN A 3 -4.01 -8.38 16.98
CA ASN A 3 -3.45 -9.11 15.85
C ASN A 3 -2.89 -8.10 14.84
N PHE A 4 -1.57 -7.88 14.88
CA PHE A 4 -0.86 -6.94 14.02
C PHE A 4 -1.00 -7.29 12.52
N GLU A 5 -1.04 -8.56 12.15
CA GLU A 5 -1.21 -8.98 10.75
C GLU A 5 -2.54 -8.48 10.17
N LYS A 6 -3.62 -8.61 10.95
CA LYS A 6 -4.94 -8.09 10.54
C LYS A 6 -4.93 -6.58 10.38
N ILE A 7 -4.19 -5.85 11.23
CA ILE A 7 -4.05 -4.40 11.12
C ILE A 7 -3.29 -4.04 9.84
N TYR A 8 -2.14 -4.67 9.60
CA TYR A 8 -1.32 -4.37 8.43
C TYR A 8 -2.05 -4.69 7.12
N LEU A 9 -2.75 -5.83 7.07
CA LEU A 9 -3.60 -6.18 5.93
C LEU A 9 -4.70 -5.15 5.71
N ARG A 10 -5.39 -4.72 6.78
CA ARG A 10 -6.45 -3.71 6.66
C ARG A 10 -5.93 -2.37 6.15
N VAL A 11 -4.77 -1.92 6.60
CA VAL A 11 -4.15 -0.68 6.12
C VAL A 11 -3.69 -0.84 4.67
N ALA A 12 -3.12 -1.98 4.30
CA ALA A 12 -2.74 -2.28 2.92
C ALA A 12 -3.94 -2.22 1.97
N LEU A 13 -5.08 -2.80 2.35
CA LEU A 13 -6.31 -2.74 1.55
C LEU A 13 -6.81 -1.31 1.35
N LYS A 14 -6.75 -0.47 2.39
CA LYS A 14 -7.09 0.96 2.27
C LYS A 14 -6.18 1.71 1.29
N ILE A 15 -4.88 1.41 1.32
CA ILE A 15 -3.92 2.00 0.36
C ILE A 15 -4.29 1.60 -1.07
N ILE A 16 -4.61 0.32 -1.30
CA ILE A 16 -5.03 -0.17 -2.62
C ILE A 16 -6.35 0.49 -3.05
N GLU A 17 -7.32 0.60 -2.15
CA GLU A 17 -8.62 1.23 -2.40
C GLU A 17 -8.47 2.72 -2.74
N ARG A 18 -7.65 3.47 -1.98
CA ARG A 18 -7.33 4.88 -2.26
C ARG A 18 -6.70 5.09 -3.62
N CYS A 19 -5.97 4.10 -4.12
CA CYS A 19 -5.41 4.13 -5.47
C CYS A 19 -6.34 3.49 -6.51
N HIS A 20 -7.57 3.06 -6.18
CA HIS A 20 -8.43 2.23 -7.04
C HIS A 20 -7.73 1.00 -7.66
N GLY A 21 -6.72 0.46 -6.98
CA GLY A 21 -5.88 -0.61 -7.52
C GLY A 21 -4.95 -0.18 -8.67
N ALA A 22 -4.93 1.10 -9.04
CA ALA A 22 -4.00 1.69 -9.99
C ALA A 22 -2.62 1.89 -9.35
N ILE A 23 -2.00 0.76 -9.01
CA ILE A 23 -0.66 0.65 -8.47
C ILE A 23 0.14 -0.23 -9.41
N LYS A 24 1.15 0.34 -10.06
CA LYS A 24 2.06 -0.44 -10.91
C LYS A 24 3.15 -1.06 -10.06
N ILE A 25 3.29 -2.37 -10.18
CA ILE A 25 4.38 -3.13 -9.56
C ILE A 25 5.25 -3.77 -10.64
N THR A 26 6.56 -3.84 -10.39
CA THR A 26 7.47 -4.63 -11.21
C THR A 26 7.29 -6.12 -10.95
N LYS A 27 7.77 -6.96 -11.88
CA LYS A 27 7.86 -8.42 -11.71
C LYS A 27 8.60 -8.87 -10.44
N HIS A 28 9.50 -8.03 -9.91
CA HIS A 28 10.26 -8.28 -8.68
C HIS A 28 9.57 -7.75 -7.41
N GLY A 29 8.33 -7.28 -7.50
CA GLY A 29 7.56 -6.82 -6.33
C GLY A 29 7.87 -5.39 -5.88
N LYS A 30 8.58 -4.59 -6.68
CA LYS A 30 8.79 -3.15 -6.38
C LYS A 30 7.62 -2.33 -6.92
N ILE A 31 6.98 -1.53 -6.07
CA ILE A 31 6.00 -0.52 -6.48
C ILE A 31 6.72 0.58 -7.25
N VAL A 32 6.26 0.85 -8.47
CA VAL A 32 6.87 1.81 -9.41
C VAL A 32 6.07 3.10 -9.42
N GLU A 33 4.77 3.04 -9.69
CA GLU A 33 3.89 4.20 -9.82
C GLU A 33 2.57 3.94 -9.13
N VAL A 34 1.95 5.00 -8.61
CA VAL A 34 0.60 4.97 -8.05
C VAL A 34 -0.21 6.12 -8.62
N TYR A 35 -1.50 5.88 -8.79
CA TYR A 35 -2.49 6.94 -8.99
C TYR A 35 -3.14 7.27 -7.65
N ASP A 36 -2.98 8.50 -7.17
CA ASP A 36 -3.71 8.96 -5.98
C ASP A 36 -5.01 9.63 -6.41
N LEU A 37 -6.14 9.09 -5.98
CA LEU A 37 -7.46 9.70 -6.26
C LEU A 37 -7.64 11.03 -5.57
N ASN A 38 -7.07 11.20 -4.38
CA ASN A 38 -7.23 12.45 -3.63
C ASN A 38 -6.53 13.62 -4.32
N ARG A 39 -5.46 13.33 -5.07
CA ARG A 39 -4.64 14.33 -5.76
C ARG A 39 -4.84 14.31 -7.28
N HIS A 40 -5.55 13.31 -7.82
CA HIS A 40 -5.73 13.07 -9.25
C HIS A 40 -4.42 13.05 -10.06
N ILE A 41 -3.36 12.43 -9.52
CA ILE A 41 -2.01 12.43 -10.12
C ILE A 41 -1.42 11.01 -10.15
N TRP A 42 -0.73 10.69 -11.25
CA TRP A 42 0.20 9.57 -11.35
C TRP A 42 1.61 10.00 -10.96
N SER A 43 2.25 9.28 -10.05
CA SER A 43 3.66 9.51 -9.73
C SER A 43 4.34 8.27 -9.15
N ASP A 44 5.63 8.16 -9.44
CA ASP A 44 6.53 7.15 -8.90
C ASP A 44 6.94 7.42 -7.43
N GLY A 45 7.11 8.70 -7.08
CA GLY A 45 7.43 9.15 -5.73
C GLY A 45 6.25 9.10 -4.75
N LEU A 46 5.00 9.12 -5.24
CA LEU A 46 3.80 9.16 -4.39
C LEU A 46 3.55 7.84 -3.66
N ALA A 47 4.04 6.71 -4.18
CA ALA A 47 3.78 5.40 -3.58
C ALA A 47 4.24 5.33 -2.11
N GLY A 48 5.45 5.82 -1.85
CA GLY A 48 5.99 5.88 -0.48
C GLY A 48 5.25 6.87 0.41
N LEU A 49 4.77 7.98 -0.16
CA LEU A 49 4.01 9.01 0.57
C LEU A 49 2.64 8.48 1.01
N ILE A 50 1.88 7.87 0.09
CA ILE A 50 0.54 7.32 0.41
C ILE A 50 0.65 6.25 1.50
N ILE A 51 1.62 5.33 1.38
CA ILE A 51 1.83 4.30 2.41
C ILE A 51 2.13 4.95 3.77
N LYS A 52 3.02 5.96 3.81
CA LYS A 52 3.34 6.67 5.05
C LYS A 52 2.13 7.39 5.63
N GLU A 53 1.33 8.07 4.80
CA GLU A 53 0.12 8.78 5.22
C GLU A 53 -0.88 7.81 5.85
N GLU A 54 -1.25 6.72 5.16
CA GLU A 54 -2.22 5.74 5.66
C GLU A 54 -1.73 5.02 6.91
N CYS A 55 -0.43 4.71 7.01
CA CYS A 55 0.13 4.11 8.23
C CYS A 55 0.09 5.09 9.41
N ARG A 56 0.35 6.38 9.19
CA ARG A 56 0.25 7.42 10.23
C ARG A 56 -1.20 7.62 10.69
N TYR A 57 -2.16 7.61 9.77
CA TYR A 57 -3.59 7.62 10.12
C TYR A 57 -3.99 6.42 10.97
N ALA A 58 -3.40 5.25 10.71
CA ALA A 58 -3.58 4.04 11.50
C ALA A 58 -2.75 4.00 12.81
N LYS A 59 -2.01 5.07 13.14
CA LYS A 59 -1.14 5.20 14.32
C LYS A 59 -0.03 4.14 14.41
N LEU A 60 0.42 3.64 13.27
CA LEU A 60 1.54 2.70 13.19
C LEU A 60 2.89 3.42 13.38
N LYS A 61 3.87 2.71 13.92
CA LYS A 61 5.26 3.12 14.03
C LYS A 61 5.97 2.97 12.68
N GLU A 62 7.01 3.76 12.45
CA GLU A 62 7.70 3.80 11.15
C GLU A 62 8.30 2.46 10.73
N TRP A 63 8.78 1.66 11.69
CA TRP A 63 9.29 0.32 11.43
C TRP A 63 8.19 -0.66 10.93
N GLU A 64 6.91 -0.38 11.23
CA GLU A 64 5.77 -1.18 10.76
C GLU A 64 5.42 -0.90 9.29
N PHE A 65 5.87 0.22 8.72
CA PHE A 65 5.51 0.62 7.36
C PHE A 65 6.04 -0.36 6.31
N ALA A 66 7.20 -0.98 6.59
CA ALA A 66 7.77 -2.02 5.74
C ALA A 66 6.86 -3.26 5.67
N ASN A 67 6.23 -3.63 6.79
CA ASN A 67 5.29 -4.75 6.84
C ASN A 67 4.05 -4.44 6.00
N VAL A 68 3.44 -3.25 6.19
CA VAL A 68 2.28 -2.80 5.41
C VAL A 68 2.59 -2.80 3.92
N ARG A 69 3.76 -2.27 3.51
CA ARG A 69 4.20 -2.30 2.11
C ARG A 69 4.27 -3.72 1.55
N SER A 70 4.79 -4.67 2.31
CA SER A 70 4.83 -6.08 1.93
C SER A 70 3.41 -6.65 1.72
N TYR A 71 2.45 -6.30 2.59
CA TYR A 71 1.04 -6.71 2.39
C TYR A 71 0.43 -6.08 1.14
N VAL A 72 0.68 -4.80 0.84
CA VAL A 72 0.21 -4.16 -0.41
C VAL A 72 0.70 -4.94 -1.63
N ILE A 73 1.98 -5.30 -1.66
CA ILE A 73 2.57 -6.06 -2.78
C ILE A 73 1.95 -7.46 -2.88
N LYS A 74 1.78 -8.17 -1.75
CA LYS A 74 1.16 -9.50 -1.72
C LYS A 74 -0.27 -9.46 -2.28
N GLU A 75 -1.09 -8.50 -1.85
CA GLU A 75 -2.48 -8.37 -2.30
C GLU A 75 -2.58 -8.05 -3.79
N LEU A 76 -1.71 -7.17 -4.31
CA LEU A 76 -1.67 -6.85 -5.75
C LEU A 76 -1.23 -8.05 -6.60
N LEU A 77 -0.22 -8.80 -6.14
CA LEU A 77 0.24 -10.01 -6.83
C LEU A 77 -0.78 -11.15 -6.77
N ALA A 78 -1.51 -11.28 -5.66
CA ALA A 78 -2.59 -12.26 -5.52
C ALA A 78 -3.73 -11.96 -6.50
N LYS A 79 -4.13 -10.69 -6.63
CA LYS A 79 -5.16 -10.27 -7.60
C LYS A 79 -4.74 -10.45 -9.07
N SER A 80 -3.45 -10.34 -9.38
CA SER A 80 -2.95 -10.52 -10.76
C SER A 80 -2.92 -11.98 -11.24
N LYS A 81 -3.07 -12.95 -10.34
CA LYS A 81 -3.02 -14.40 -10.66
C LYS A 81 -4.40 -15.04 -10.86
N ASN A 82 -5.48 -14.30 -10.62
CA ASN A 82 -6.86 -14.70 -10.86
C ASN A 82 -7.45 -13.96 -12.05
#